data_AF-A0A3A4UZL7-F1
#
_entry.id   AF-A0A3A4UZL7-F1
#
_cell.length_a   1.000
_cell.length_b   1.000
_cell.length_c   1.000
_cell.angle_alpha   90.00
_cell.angle_beta   90.00
_cell.angle_gamma   90.00
#
_symmetry.space_group_name_H-M   'P 1'
#
loop_
_entity.id
_entity.type
_entity.pdbx_description
1 polymer ?
#
loop_
_entity_poly.entity_id
_entity_poly.type
_entity_poly.pdbx_seq_one_letter_code
_entity_poly.pdbx_strand_id
1 'polypeptide(L)'
;MDFKCSEPWAVISVVSDGSHPKLSADNRVGLLRLAFWDVDDVIPYRPRMTEDQSIEVWKFIDEVWDKISTLVVHCEGGISRSSAIAAAISKIKLGHEGGFFRTHIPNRYVYSTLLRVNENRKKQ
;
A
#
# COMPACT_ATOMS: atom_id res chain seq x y z
N MET A 1 18.51 8.46 -1.42
CA MET A 1 17.96 9.35 -2.48
C MET A 1 16.54 9.65 -2.06
N ASP A 2 16.22 10.92 -1.82
CA ASP A 2 14.89 11.30 -1.34
C ASP A 2 13.94 11.45 -2.53
N PHE A 3 12.79 10.79 -2.49
CA PHE A 3 11.76 10.98 -3.51
C PHE A 3 11.24 12.43 -3.48
N LYS A 4 11.19 13.07 -4.64
CA LYS A 4 10.62 14.40 -4.85
C LYS A 4 9.68 14.36 -6.04
N CYS A 5 8.55 15.07 -5.95
CA CYS A 5 7.56 15.18 -7.01
C CYS A 5 7.12 16.64 -7.14
N SER A 6 7.15 17.18 -8.36
CA SER A 6 6.67 18.54 -8.65
C SER A 6 5.15 18.62 -8.74
N GLU A 7 4.47 17.49 -8.88
CA GLU A 7 3.02 17.37 -9.00
C GLU A 7 2.39 16.86 -7.69
N PRO A 8 1.06 17.05 -7.49
CA PRO A 8 0.35 16.47 -6.36
C PRO A 8 0.55 14.96 -6.26
N TRP A 9 0.99 14.48 -5.09
CA TRP A 9 1.28 13.07 -4.87
C TRP A 9 0.84 12.59 -3.48
N ALA A 10 0.63 11.29 -3.35
CA ALA A 10 0.34 10.65 -2.07
C ALA A 10 1.24 9.43 -1.88
N VAL A 11 1.32 8.95 -0.64
CA VAL A 11 2.19 7.82 -0.30
C VAL A 11 1.57 6.89 0.74
N ILE A 12 1.73 5.60 0.51
CA ILE A 12 1.55 4.54 1.51
C ILE A 12 2.94 4.05 1.91
N SER A 13 3.31 4.31 3.16
CA SER A 13 4.58 3.91 3.76
C SER A 13 4.32 2.72 4.66
N VAL A 14 4.99 1.58 4.38
CA VAL A 14 4.88 0.36 5.17
C VAL A 14 6.21 0.05 5.83
N VAL A 15 6.18 -0.33 7.10
CA VAL A 15 7.34 -0.88 7.83
C VAL A 15 6.97 -2.18 8.54
N SER A 16 7.94 -3.02 8.87
CA SER A 16 7.74 -4.21 9.73
C SER A 16 7.62 -3.80 11.19
N ASP A 17 8.66 -3.13 11.67
CA ASP A 17 8.81 -2.54 12.99
C ASP A 17 9.70 -1.29 12.87
N GLY A 18 9.65 -0.41 13.86
CA GLY A 18 10.47 0.80 13.89
C GLY A 18 9.85 2.03 13.21
N SER A 19 10.72 2.93 12.74
CA SER A 19 10.32 4.26 12.29
C SER A 19 10.18 4.36 10.76
N HIS A 20 9.09 4.97 10.31
CA HIS A 20 8.94 5.35 8.91
C HIS A 20 10.03 6.34 8.47
N PRO A 21 10.48 6.27 7.20
CA PRO A 21 11.43 7.25 6.68
C PRO A 21 10.83 8.66 6.68
N LYS A 22 11.71 9.67 6.71
CA LYS A 22 11.32 11.05 6.43
C LYS A 22 11.00 11.15 4.94
N LEU A 23 9.82 11.69 4.64
CA LEU A 23 9.33 11.86 3.27
C LEU A 23 9.05 13.34 3.05
N SER A 24 9.37 13.84 1.86
CA SER A 24 9.09 15.24 1.51
C SER A 24 7.62 15.58 1.75
N ALA A 25 7.35 16.81 2.19
CA ALA A 25 5.99 17.34 2.30
C ALA A 25 5.60 18.16 1.05
N ASP A 26 6.57 18.50 0.19
CA ASP A 26 6.34 19.31 -1.00
C ASP A 26 5.36 18.59 -1.92
N ASN A 27 4.24 19.26 -2.24
CA ASN A 27 3.14 18.74 -3.05
C ASN A 27 2.52 17.42 -2.57
N ARG A 28 2.84 16.97 -1.35
CA ARG A 28 2.29 15.74 -0.80
C ARG A 28 0.89 16.00 -0.25
N VAL A 29 -0.12 15.48 -0.92
CA VAL A 29 -1.53 15.64 -0.50
C VAL A 29 -1.94 14.61 0.55
N GLY A 30 -1.23 13.49 0.65
CA GLY A 30 -1.60 12.41 1.58
C GLY A 30 -0.42 11.53 1.98
N LEU A 31 -0.46 11.04 3.21
CA LEU A 31 0.46 10.03 3.74
C LEU A 31 -0.31 9.07 4.64
N LEU A 32 -0.30 7.80 4.26
CA LEU A 32 -0.71 6.69 5.10
C LEU A 32 0.53 5.95 5.61
N ARG A 33 0.56 5.66 6.90
CA ARG A 33 1.63 4.91 7.56
C ARG A 33 1.07 3.64 8.17
N LEU A 34 1.64 2.50 7.77
CA LEU A 34 1.24 1.18 8.22
C LEU A 34 2.44 0.43 8.79
N ALA A 35 2.21 -0.35 9.84
CA ALA A 35 3.22 -1.23 10.42
C ALA A 35 2.69 -2.67 10.46
N PHE A 36 3.32 -3.56 9.70
CA PHE A 36 3.10 -5.01 9.73
C PHE A 36 4.22 -5.77 9.02
N TRP A 37 4.45 -7.00 9.48
CA TRP A 37 5.53 -7.87 9.01
C TRP A 37 5.25 -8.48 7.64
N ASP A 38 6.33 -8.77 6.92
CA ASP A 38 6.30 -9.43 5.61
C ASP A 38 6.08 -10.93 5.74
N VAL A 39 4.88 -11.33 6.14
CA VAL A 39 4.54 -12.72 6.40
C VAL A 39 3.16 -13.03 5.83
N ASP A 40 3.00 -14.18 5.18
CA ASP A 40 1.70 -14.66 4.72
C ASP A 40 0.94 -15.34 5.87
N ASP A 41 1.65 -16.13 6.67
CA ASP A 41 1.10 -16.92 7.78
C ASP A 41 1.09 -16.17 9.12
N VAL A 42 0.32 -16.70 10.07
CA VAL A 42 0.32 -16.21 11.45
C VAL A 42 1.60 -16.67 12.12
N ILE A 43 2.52 -15.73 12.35
CA ILE A 43 3.79 -15.97 13.05
C ILE A 43 3.77 -15.23 14.39
N PRO A 44 4.07 -15.91 15.52
CA PRO A 44 4.17 -15.26 16.82
C PRO A 44 5.10 -14.03 16.78
N TYR A 45 4.65 -12.93 17.37
CA TYR A 45 5.37 -11.64 17.45
C TYR A 45 5.67 -10.97 16.10
N ARG A 46 5.13 -11.47 14.99
CA ARG A 46 5.23 -10.85 13.65
C ARG A 46 3.83 -10.63 13.08
N PRO A 47 3.09 -9.61 13.56
CA PRO A 47 1.76 -9.33 13.07
C PRO A 47 1.79 -9.04 11.56
N ARG A 48 1.02 -9.82 10.79
CA ARG A 48 0.69 -9.51 9.39
C ARG A 48 -0.35 -8.39 9.29
N MET A 49 -0.61 -7.91 8.07
CA MET A 49 -1.62 -6.89 7.83
C MET A 49 -2.99 -7.28 8.42
N THR A 50 -3.67 -6.36 9.08
CA THR A 50 -5.04 -6.60 9.57
C THR A 50 -6.09 -6.16 8.55
N GLU A 51 -7.33 -6.60 8.74
CA GLU A 51 -8.44 -6.09 7.92
C GLU A 51 -8.67 -4.60 8.14
N ASP A 52 -8.51 -4.11 9.37
CA ASP A 52 -8.63 -2.68 9.69
C ASP A 52 -7.58 -1.85 8.93
N GLN A 53 -6.33 -2.31 8.88
CA GLN A 53 -5.29 -1.67 8.06
C GLN A 53 -5.65 -1.71 6.57
N SER A 54 -6.25 -2.79 6.09
CA SER A 54 -6.75 -2.84 4.72
C SER A 54 -7.90 -1.86 4.48
N ILE A 55 -8.77 -1.61 5.48
CA ILE A 55 -9.82 -0.61 5.41
C ILE A 55 -9.20 0.80 5.37
N GLU A 56 -8.17 1.07 6.18
CA GLU A 56 -7.42 2.33 6.18
C GLU A 56 -6.78 2.59 4.80
N VAL A 57 -6.17 1.57 4.18
CA VAL A 57 -5.64 1.68 2.81
C VAL A 57 -6.72 2.16 1.86
N TRP A 58 -7.88 1.51 1.85
CA TRP A 58 -8.91 1.87 0.89
C TRP A 58 -9.57 3.22 1.17
N LYS A 59 -9.79 3.58 2.45
CA LYS A 59 -10.25 4.91 2.82
C LYS A 59 -9.28 5.98 2.33
N PHE A 60 -7.98 5.79 2.60
CA PHE A 60 -6.94 6.68 2.12
C PHE A 60 -6.96 6.82 0.59
N ILE A 61 -7.06 5.69 -0.13
CA ILE A 61 -7.12 5.71 -1.59
C ILE A 61 -8.34 6.47 -2.08
N ASP A 62 -9.53 6.22 -1.54
CA ASP A 62 -10.74 6.95 -1.95
C ASP A 62 -10.67 8.45 -1.64
N GLU A 63 -9.96 8.85 -0.58
CA GLU A 63 -9.75 10.26 -0.23
C GLU A 63 -8.79 10.99 -1.18
N VAL A 64 -7.77 10.30 -1.72
CA VAL A 64 -6.67 10.93 -2.47
C VAL A 64 -6.69 10.68 -3.98
N TRP A 65 -7.41 9.66 -4.47
CA TRP A 65 -7.27 9.15 -5.84
C TRP A 65 -7.40 10.24 -6.91
N ASP A 66 -8.45 11.05 -6.85
CA ASP A 66 -8.71 12.10 -7.85
C ASP A 66 -7.92 13.39 -7.60
N LYS A 67 -7.07 13.43 -6.57
CA LYS A 67 -6.27 14.59 -6.16
C LYS A 67 -4.78 14.45 -6.48
N ILE A 68 -4.36 13.28 -6.95
CA ILE A 68 -2.96 12.96 -7.18
C ILE A 68 -2.66 12.59 -8.62
N SER A 69 -1.48 12.98 -9.07
CA SER A 69 -0.87 12.44 -10.29
C SER A 69 -0.09 11.15 -10.02
N THR A 70 0.41 11.00 -8.79
CA THR A 70 1.35 9.95 -8.42
C THR A 70 1.01 9.37 -7.05
N LEU A 71 0.89 8.05 -6.99
CA LEU A 71 0.83 7.28 -5.75
C LEU A 71 2.14 6.52 -5.56
N VAL A 72 2.86 6.84 -4.49
CA VAL A 72 4.05 6.09 -4.06
C VAL A 72 3.62 5.03 -3.06
N VAL A 73 4.06 3.78 -3.27
CA VAL A 73 3.86 2.71 -2.29
C VAL A 73 5.21 2.08 -2.03
N HIS A 74 5.65 2.09 -0.78
CA HIS A 74 6.96 1.54 -0.43
C HIS A 74 6.92 0.72 0.86
N CYS A 75 7.84 -0.24 0.94
CA CYS A 75 8.27 -0.88 2.17
C CYS A 75 9.81 -0.82 2.22
N GLU A 76 10.45 -1.50 3.16
CA GLU A 76 11.92 -1.49 3.31
C GLU A 76 12.62 -2.10 2.10
N GLY A 77 12.12 -3.22 1.60
CA GLY A 77 12.72 -3.92 0.45
C GLY A 77 12.15 -3.50 -0.90
N GLY A 78 10.97 -2.89 -0.94
CA GLY A 78 10.26 -2.59 -2.18
C GLY A 78 9.75 -3.82 -2.97
N ILE A 79 10.00 -5.05 -2.49
CA ILE A 79 9.76 -6.29 -3.25
C ILE A 79 8.41 -6.96 -2.96
N SER A 80 7.93 -6.96 -1.72
CA SER A 80 6.85 -7.87 -1.31
C SER A 80 5.58 -7.17 -0.85
N ARG A 81 5.57 -6.52 0.32
CA ARG A 81 4.37 -5.82 0.83
C ARG A 81 3.94 -4.65 -0.03
N SER A 82 4.86 -3.78 -0.42
CA SER A 82 4.54 -2.60 -1.22
C SER A 82 4.05 -2.95 -2.62
N SER A 83 4.67 -3.94 -3.26
CA SER A 83 4.27 -4.41 -4.59
C SER A 83 2.90 -5.10 -4.54
N ALA A 84 2.55 -5.80 -3.45
CA ALA A 84 1.22 -6.35 -3.23
C ALA A 84 0.14 -5.27 -3.10
N ILE A 85 0.40 -4.23 -2.29
CA ILE A 85 -0.51 -3.08 -2.16
C ILE A 85 -0.69 -2.40 -3.52
N ALA A 86 0.41 -2.10 -4.22
CA ALA A 86 0.39 -1.47 -5.53
C ALA A 86 -0.38 -2.32 -6.56
N ALA A 87 -0.17 -3.64 -6.58
CA ALA A 87 -0.87 -4.56 -7.47
C ALA A 87 -2.38 -4.60 -7.21
N ALA A 88 -2.80 -4.64 -5.94
CA ALA A 88 -4.21 -4.65 -5.58
C ALA A 88 -4.90 -3.33 -5.97
N ILE A 89 -4.29 -2.19 -5.66
CA ILE A 89 -4.83 -0.86 -6.02
C ILE A 89 -4.90 -0.72 -7.54
N SER A 90 -3.83 -1.05 -8.26
CA SER A 90 -3.79 -1.02 -9.72
C SER A 90 -4.89 -1.89 -10.31
N LYS A 91 -5.10 -3.10 -9.79
CA LYS A 91 -6.16 -4.00 -10.29
C LYS A 91 -7.54 -3.38 -10.14
N ILE A 92 -7.82 -2.77 -8.99
CA ILE A 92 -9.15 -2.21 -8.70
C ILE A 92 -9.40 -0.89 -9.43
N LYS A 93 -8.42 0.02 -9.46
CA LYS A 93 -8.60 1.36 -10.02
C LYS A 93 -8.27 1.46 -11.51
N LEU A 94 -7.36 0.62 -12.02
CA LEU A 94 -6.88 0.66 -13.41
C LEU A 94 -7.26 -0.60 -14.21
N GLY A 95 -7.85 -1.62 -13.58
CA GLY A 95 -8.28 -2.85 -14.26
C GLY A 95 -7.15 -3.84 -14.56
N HIS A 96 -5.93 -3.61 -14.08
CA HIS A 96 -4.79 -4.50 -14.30
C HIS A 96 -3.79 -4.47 -13.13
N GLU A 97 -2.94 -5.50 -12.98
CA GLU A 97 -2.00 -5.61 -11.85
C GLU A 97 -0.65 -4.91 -12.06
N GLY A 98 -0.49 -4.07 -13.09
CA GLY A 98 0.70 -3.21 -13.26
C GLY A 98 2.02 -3.95 -13.53
N GLY A 99 1.98 -5.28 -13.74
CA GLY A 99 3.16 -6.10 -13.97
C GLY A 99 3.99 -6.43 -12.71
N PHE A 100 3.52 -6.07 -11.51
CA PHE A 100 4.27 -6.28 -10.27
C PHE A 100 4.60 -7.77 -10.02
N PHE A 101 3.71 -8.69 -10.38
CA PHE A 101 3.97 -10.14 -10.27
C PHE A 101 5.06 -10.66 -11.22
N ARG A 102 5.49 -9.87 -12.23
CA ARG A 102 6.59 -10.24 -13.13
C ARG A 102 7.94 -9.73 -12.63
N THR A 103 7.96 -8.60 -11.93
CA THR A 103 9.19 -7.89 -11.56
C THR A 103 9.49 -7.92 -10.07
N HIS A 104 8.52 -8.34 -9.25
CA HIS A 104 8.59 -8.36 -7.80
C HIS A 104 7.99 -9.68 -7.28
N ILE A 105 7.95 -9.86 -5.96
CA ILE A 105 7.34 -11.03 -5.30
C ILE A 105 6.25 -10.54 -4.35
N PRO A 106 5.09 -10.07 -4.87
CA PRO A 106 4.03 -9.55 -4.02
C PRO A 106 3.58 -10.51 -2.92
N ASN A 107 3.51 -10.02 -1.68
CA ASN A 107 2.96 -10.76 -0.55
C ASN A 107 1.51 -11.18 -0.86
N ARG A 108 1.24 -12.49 -0.84
CA ARG A 108 -0.06 -13.04 -1.29
C ARG A 108 -1.16 -12.71 -0.30
N TYR A 109 -0.85 -12.75 0.99
CA TYR A 109 -1.81 -12.43 2.04
C TYR A 109 -2.25 -10.95 1.99
N VAL A 110 -1.31 -10.03 1.83
CA VAL A 110 -1.58 -8.59 1.70
C VAL A 110 -2.45 -8.31 0.47
N TYR A 111 -2.06 -8.84 -0.68
CA TYR A 111 -2.80 -8.67 -1.93
C TYR A 111 -4.23 -9.21 -1.83
N SER A 112 -4.39 -10.46 -1.37
CA SER A 112 -5.72 -11.10 -1.25
C SER A 112 -6.61 -10.42 -0.22
N THR A 113 -6.05 -9.96 0.91
CA THR A 113 -6.81 -9.23 1.94
C THR A 113 -7.34 -7.91 1.40
N LEU A 114 -6.53 -7.15 0.66
CA LEU A 114 -6.98 -5.90 0.03
C LEU A 114 -8.14 -6.12 -0.94
N LEU A 115 -8.06 -7.14 -1.79
CA LEU A 115 -9.15 -7.46 -2.72
C LEU A 115 -10.43 -7.85 -1.98
N ARG A 116 -10.32 -8.76 -1.01
CA ARG A 116 -11.46 -9.24 -0.22
C ARG A 116 -12.14 -8.11 0.56
N VAL A 117 -11.36 -7.25 1.23
CA VAL A 117 -11.91 -6.11 1.97
C VAL A 117 -12.60 -5.12 1.03
N ASN A 118 -12.03 -4.87 -0.16
CA ASN A 118 -12.68 -4.02 -1.16
C ASN A 118 -14.03 -4.59 -1.63
N GLU A 119 -14.11 -5.90 -1.88
CA GLU A 119 -15.37 -6.56 -2.24
C GLU A 119 -16.41 -6.45 -1.13
N ASN A 120 -16.01 -6.62 0.13
CA ASN A 120 -16.90 -6.50 1.29
C ASN A 120 -17.41 -5.08 1.51
N ARG A 121 -16.58 -4.06 1.23
CA ARG A 121 -16.97 -2.64 1.30
C ARG A 121 -18.04 -2.26 0.29
N LYS A 122 -18.10 -2.95 -0.86
CA LYS A 122 -19.11 -2.71 -1.90
C LYS A 122 -20.48 -3.36 -1.62
N LYS A 123 -20.56 -4.27 -0.65
CA LYS A 123 -21.78 -5.00 -0.29
C LYS A 123 -22.56 -4.36 0.87
N GLN A 124 -22.03 -3.28 1.44
CA GLN A 124 -22.65 -2.46 2.48
C GLN A 124 -23.26 -1.22 1.85
#